data_AF-A0A412W3J5-F1
#
_entry.id   AF-A0A412W3J5-F1
#
_cell.length_a   1.000
_cell.length_b   1.000
_cell.length_c   1.000
_cell.angle_alpha   90.00
_cell.angle_beta   90.00
_cell.angle_gamma   90.00
#
_symmetry.space_group_name_H-M   'P 1'
#
loop_
_entity.id
_entity.type
_entity.pdbx_description
1 polymer ?
#
loop_
_entity_poly.entity_id
_entity_poly.type
_entity_poly.pdbx_seq_one_letter_code
_entity_poly.pdbx_strand_id
1 'polypeptide(L)'
;MDLFRILQGRKKGLLLTFIAFSIFANAQLVTYPEGLKAGMQHNDDYTVRVRVPGGEWKDLFEYNVSVDMDNVQSASMVQFDMGSPVEVMVKKNNGLIQDVQIRPLVNGIRHTVNQNTILFTLEKPRYISVEFNGDRLHNLHLFANPLETETYSESSADVMYFGPGIHRPQDVPNNQIRISSNTTVYLAPGAVVKAKLLIDKAENVRIIGRGILDHPLRGIEVTYSKNVLVDGITIVNPDHYTVFGGETTGLTIKNLKSFSCKGWSDGIDLMCCNEVLIDNVFMRNSDDCIAVYAHRWNYYGGSKNITLQNSILWADIAHPVNIGGHGNSADEVGETVENITVRNIDILEHDEDDPLYQGCMTIDCGDKNLVRNILFDNIRVGSIQEGRLFHVNVRFNPKYDKQPGRGIEDVIFRNITYNGVGENPSLLKGLDENRKIKNVTFDNVMINGVKMKNIDSFITNEFVKGIKVK
;
A
#
# COMPACT_ATOMS: atom_id res chain seq x y z
N MET A 1 18.17 54.90 -78.67
CA MET A 1 17.89 53.49 -78.99
C MET A 1 17.22 52.86 -77.80
N ASP A 2 16.15 52.15 -78.12
CA ASP A 2 15.15 51.56 -77.27
C ASP A 2 15.65 50.40 -76.38
N LEU A 3 14.86 50.13 -75.33
CA LEU A 3 14.40 48.82 -74.84
C LEU A 3 15.18 47.96 -73.80
N PHE A 4 14.38 47.56 -72.80
CA PHE A 4 14.34 46.30 -72.00
C PHE A 4 14.94 46.20 -70.57
N ARG A 5 14.02 46.30 -69.59
CA ARG A 5 13.71 45.36 -68.46
C ARG A 5 14.84 44.80 -67.55
N ILE A 6 14.69 44.95 -66.23
CA ILE A 6 14.33 43.87 -65.26
C ILE A 6 14.27 44.39 -63.80
N LEU A 7 13.08 44.20 -63.21
CA LEU A 7 12.65 43.97 -61.81
C LEU A 7 13.38 44.51 -60.57
N GLN A 8 12.51 45.08 -59.71
CA GLN A 8 12.66 45.50 -58.32
C GLN A 8 13.07 44.38 -57.35
N GLY A 9 13.78 44.77 -56.29
CA GLY A 9 13.95 43.95 -55.08
C GLY A 9 14.51 44.76 -53.90
N ARG A 10 13.70 45.61 -53.27
CA ARG A 10 14.02 46.22 -51.96
C ARG A 10 13.81 45.17 -50.86
N LYS A 11 14.89 44.59 -50.32
CA LYS A 11 14.84 43.83 -49.06
C LYS A 11 14.75 44.80 -47.88
N LYS A 12 13.57 44.90 -47.28
CA LYS A 12 13.39 45.42 -45.92
C LYS A 12 13.75 44.31 -44.94
N GLY A 13 14.71 44.56 -44.04
CA GLY A 13 15.01 43.66 -42.93
C GLY A 13 13.84 43.64 -41.95
N LEU A 14 13.25 42.46 -41.76
CA LEU A 14 12.21 42.21 -40.76
C LEU A 14 12.91 41.82 -39.45
N LEU A 15 12.81 42.67 -38.43
CA LEU A 15 13.23 42.35 -37.07
C LEU A 15 12.22 41.33 -36.52
N LEU A 16 12.61 40.05 -36.46
CA LEU A 16 11.82 39.00 -35.82
C LEU A 16 12.04 39.06 -34.32
N THR A 17 11.11 39.69 -33.62
CA THR A 17 10.97 39.58 -32.16
C THR A 17 10.49 38.16 -31.85
N PHE A 18 11.36 37.29 -31.36
CA PHE A 18 10.96 36.01 -30.78
C PHE A 18 10.23 36.29 -29.46
N ILE A 19 8.90 36.33 -29.52
CA ILE A 19 8.07 36.22 -28.31
C ILE A 19 8.13 34.75 -27.91
N ALA A 20 8.99 34.45 -26.93
CA ALA A 20 8.95 33.18 -26.23
C ALA A 20 7.61 33.12 -25.47
N PHE A 21 6.63 32.39 -26.03
CA PHE A 21 5.50 31.92 -25.24
C PHE A 21 6.04 30.89 -24.25
N SER A 22 6.46 31.36 -23.07
CA SER A 22 6.55 30.51 -21.91
C SER A 22 5.15 30.00 -21.63
N ILE A 23 4.93 28.73 -21.98
CA ILE A 23 3.79 27.96 -21.48
C ILE A 23 3.99 27.96 -19.96
N PHE A 24 3.29 28.84 -19.25
CA PHE A 24 3.16 28.69 -17.81
C PHE A 24 2.39 27.38 -17.60
N ALA A 25 3.13 26.28 -17.42
CA ALA A 25 2.57 25.13 -16.75
C ALA A 25 2.07 25.67 -15.41
N ASN A 26 0.74 25.73 -15.23
CA ASN A 26 0.17 26.13 -13.96
C ASN A 26 0.80 25.23 -12.89
N ALA A 27 1.47 25.85 -11.93
CA ALA A 27 2.07 25.18 -10.78
C ALA A 27 0.99 24.33 -10.09
N GLN A 28 1.20 23.01 -10.02
CA GLN A 28 0.20 22.05 -9.55
C GLN A 28 0.63 21.49 -8.20
N LEU A 29 0.37 22.25 -7.13
CA LEU A 29 0.62 21.86 -5.74
C LEU A 29 -0.58 22.25 -4.87
N VAL A 30 -1.24 21.25 -4.29
CA VAL A 30 -2.37 21.42 -3.37
C VAL A 30 -1.96 20.91 -1.99
N THR A 31 -2.09 21.77 -0.97
CA THR A 31 -1.76 21.46 0.42
C THR A 31 -3.03 21.51 1.25
N TYR A 32 -3.18 20.58 2.18
CA TYR A 32 -4.32 20.48 3.08
C TYR A 32 -3.86 19.88 4.41
N PRO A 33 -4.60 20.13 5.51
CA PRO A 33 -5.85 20.87 5.62
C PRO A 33 -5.65 22.39 5.56
N GLU A 34 -6.70 23.12 5.17
CA GLU A 34 -6.65 24.58 5.12
C GLU A 34 -6.38 25.17 6.51
N GLY A 35 -5.44 26.12 6.57
CA GLY A 35 -5.05 26.79 7.82
C GLY A 35 -4.47 25.85 8.88
N LEU A 36 -3.98 24.65 8.50
CA LEU A 36 -3.40 23.65 9.40
C LEU A 36 -4.37 23.17 10.50
N LYS A 37 -5.69 23.21 10.22
CA LYS A 37 -6.73 22.73 11.14
C LYS A 37 -7.19 21.32 10.75
N ALA A 38 -6.47 20.31 11.24
CA ALA A 38 -6.73 18.92 10.86
C ALA A 38 -7.88 18.24 11.61
N GLY A 39 -8.23 18.68 12.83
CA GLY A 39 -9.15 17.92 13.69
C GLY A 39 -8.56 16.58 14.21
N MET A 40 -7.24 16.40 14.06
CA MET A 40 -6.44 15.29 14.56
C MET A 40 -5.23 15.82 15.33
N GLN A 41 -4.57 14.94 16.08
CA GLN A 41 -3.40 15.30 16.87
C GLN A 41 -2.20 15.66 15.97
N HIS A 42 -1.50 16.74 16.33
CA HIS A 42 -0.26 17.16 15.68
C HIS A 42 0.95 16.41 16.28
N ASN A 43 1.93 16.09 15.45
CA ASN A 43 3.24 15.59 15.88
C ASN A 43 4.31 16.64 15.57
N ASP A 44 5.02 17.12 16.60
CA ASP A 44 6.01 18.20 16.48
C ASP A 44 7.47 17.71 16.30
N ASP A 45 7.68 16.42 16.02
CA ASP A 45 9.01 15.88 15.75
C ASP A 45 9.66 16.49 14.49
N TYR A 46 8.81 16.90 13.55
CA TYR A 46 9.21 17.48 12.27
C TYR A 46 8.44 18.75 11.95
N THR A 47 9.07 19.62 11.16
CA THR A 47 8.38 20.68 10.42
C THR A 47 8.62 20.45 8.93
N VAL A 48 7.53 20.31 8.17
CA VAL A 48 7.56 19.98 6.75
C VAL A 48 6.97 21.10 5.92
N ARG A 49 7.72 21.50 4.91
CA ARG A 49 7.28 22.50 3.93
C ARG A 49 7.46 22.00 2.52
N VAL A 50 6.57 22.44 1.65
CA VAL A 50 6.60 22.11 0.23
C VAL A 50 6.44 23.36 -0.62
N ARG A 51 7.05 23.35 -1.80
CA ARG A 51 6.82 24.38 -2.81
C ARG A 51 7.01 23.84 -4.21
N VAL A 52 6.38 24.50 -5.17
CA VAL A 52 6.85 24.39 -6.55
C VAL A 52 8.22 25.07 -6.65
N PRO A 53 9.22 24.50 -7.36
CA PRO A 53 10.56 25.06 -7.44
C PRO A 53 10.57 26.57 -7.71
N GLY A 54 11.29 27.32 -6.87
CA GLY A 54 11.36 28.79 -6.94
C GLY A 54 10.14 29.55 -6.42
N GLY A 55 9.08 28.86 -5.97
CA GLY A 55 7.89 29.45 -5.36
C GLY A 55 8.01 29.70 -3.85
N GLU A 56 6.88 30.08 -3.26
CA GLU A 56 6.74 30.25 -1.81
C GLU A 56 6.61 28.90 -1.09
N TRP A 57 7.26 28.78 0.07
CA TRP A 57 7.11 27.62 0.95
C TRP A 57 5.72 27.60 1.58
N LYS A 58 5.07 26.44 1.52
CA LYS A 58 3.80 26.15 2.19
C LYS A 58 4.03 25.13 3.29
N ASP A 59 3.58 25.42 4.51
CA ASP A 59 3.58 24.47 5.61
C ASP A 59 2.58 23.32 5.34
N LEU A 60 2.94 22.11 5.79
CA LEU A 60 2.04 20.97 5.89
C LEU A 60 1.63 20.76 7.35
N PHE A 61 0.58 19.96 7.55
CA PHE A 61 0.21 19.50 8.89
C PHE A 61 0.82 18.13 9.14
N GLU A 62 1.67 18.02 10.16
CA GLU A 62 2.25 16.75 10.62
C GLU A 62 1.25 16.04 11.55
N TYR A 63 0.56 15.05 10.99
CA TYR A 63 -0.35 14.19 11.73
C TYR A 63 0.44 13.23 12.63
N ASN A 64 0.00 13.08 13.87
CA ASN A 64 0.42 11.97 14.73
C ASN A 64 -0.32 10.69 14.30
N VAL A 65 0.43 9.60 14.10
CA VAL A 65 -0.10 8.26 13.86
C VAL A 65 0.56 7.29 14.82
N SER A 66 -0.18 6.28 15.27
CA SER A 66 0.37 5.22 16.12
C SER A 66 0.85 4.04 15.27
N VAL A 67 1.97 3.45 15.64
CA VAL A 67 2.65 2.34 14.94
C VAL A 67 3.16 1.33 15.96
N ASP A 68 3.50 0.12 15.50
CA ASP A 68 4.10 -0.95 16.31
C ASP A 68 3.20 -1.41 17.49
N MET A 69 2.59 -2.60 17.39
CA MET A 69 1.75 -3.09 18.49
C MET A 69 2.56 -3.62 19.69
N ASP A 70 3.79 -4.09 19.50
CA ASP A 70 4.60 -4.62 20.61
C ASP A 70 4.93 -3.52 21.60
N ASN A 71 5.24 -2.33 21.09
CA ASN A 71 5.34 -1.12 21.87
C ASN A 71 4.82 0.09 21.10
N VAL A 72 3.52 0.37 21.29
CA VAL A 72 2.81 1.47 20.61
C VAL A 72 3.56 2.79 20.74
N GLN A 73 4.02 3.28 19.59
CA GLN A 73 4.83 4.48 19.46
C GLN A 73 4.19 5.47 18.49
N SER A 74 4.62 6.73 18.59
CA SER A 74 4.17 7.82 17.72
C SER A 74 5.11 7.98 16.54
N ALA A 75 4.55 8.01 15.33
CA ALA A 75 5.24 8.45 14.13
C ALA A 75 4.57 9.71 13.56
N SER A 76 5.20 10.28 12.52
CA SER A 76 4.68 11.45 11.82
C SER A 76 4.18 11.09 10.42
N MET A 77 3.09 11.72 10.00
CA MET A 77 2.56 11.61 8.64
C MET A 77 2.26 13.00 8.07
N VAL A 78 2.59 13.24 6.81
CA VAL A 78 2.12 14.40 6.04
C VAL A 78 1.57 13.95 4.68
N GLN A 79 0.64 14.72 4.13
CA GLN A 79 0.09 14.46 2.80
C GLN A 79 -0.20 15.75 2.04
N PHE A 80 -0.03 15.71 0.72
CA PHE A 80 -0.34 16.79 -0.22
C PHE A 80 -0.49 16.21 -1.62
N ASP A 81 -0.97 17.03 -2.57
CA ASP A 81 -1.09 16.60 -3.96
C ASP A 81 -0.17 17.40 -4.87
N MET A 82 0.40 16.72 -5.88
CA MET A 82 1.30 17.31 -6.86
C MET A 82 0.98 16.85 -8.29
N GLY A 83 1.11 17.78 -9.23
CA GLY A 83 1.08 17.52 -10.68
C GLY A 83 2.30 18.05 -11.43
N SER A 84 3.24 18.68 -10.71
CA SER A 84 4.54 19.15 -11.18
C SER A 84 5.61 18.83 -10.14
N PRO A 85 6.93 18.90 -10.46
CA PRO A 85 7.96 18.73 -9.45
C PRO A 85 7.75 19.63 -8.23
N VAL A 86 8.06 19.11 -7.03
CA VAL A 86 7.88 19.78 -5.74
C VAL A 86 9.18 19.68 -4.93
N GLU A 87 9.69 20.82 -4.47
CA GLU A 87 10.75 20.85 -3.47
C GLU A 87 10.14 20.62 -2.09
N VAL A 88 10.78 19.76 -1.31
CA VAL A 88 10.39 19.38 0.04
C VAL A 88 11.50 19.77 1.00
N MET A 89 11.12 20.45 2.07
CA MET A 89 11.98 20.75 3.21
C MET A 89 11.45 19.98 4.41
N VAL A 90 12.31 19.17 5.04
CA VAL A 90 11.99 18.48 6.29
C VAL A 90 12.99 18.94 7.33
N LYS A 91 12.52 19.63 8.36
CA LYS A 91 13.31 20.00 9.53
C LYS A 91 13.03 19.03 10.66
N LYS A 92 14.07 18.39 11.19
CA LYS A 92 14.02 17.60 12.43
C LYS A 92 14.07 18.55 13.62
N ASN A 93 12.98 18.65 14.38
CA ASN A 93 12.88 19.63 15.46
C ASN A 93 13.71 19.21 16.68
N ASN A 94 13.85 17.90 16.89
CA ASN A 94 14.54 17.32 18.05
C ASN A 94 15.81 16.57 17.63
N GLY A 95 16.96 16.89 18.25
CA GLY A 95 18.22 16.18 18.03
C GLY A 95 18.97 16.54 16.74
N LEU A 96 20.06 15.80 16.47
CA LEU A 96 20.96 16.04 15.32
C LEU A 96 20.66 15.10 14.16
N ILE A 97 21.08 15.50 12.96
CA ILE A 97 21.10 14.66 11.76
C ILE A 97 22.52 14.11 11.59
N GLN A 98 22.66 12.80 11.69
CA GLN A 98 23.89 12.03 11.42
C GLN A 98 23.77 11.24 10.11
N ASP A 99 22.61 10.63 9.90
CA ASP A 99 22.27 9.91 8.66
C ASP A 99 20.81 10.15 8.27
N VAL A 100 20.52 10.02 6.99
CA VAL A 100 19.17 10.17 6.43
C VAL A 100 18.95 9.14 5.34
N GLN A 101 17.91 8.33 5.50
CA GLN A 101 17.41 7.42 4.48
C GLN A 101 16.04 7.89 4.00
N ILE A 102 15.84 7.95 2.69
CA ILE A 102 14.53 8.20 2.07
C ILE A 102 14.11 6.92 1.35
N ARG A 103 13.27 6.12 2.01
CA ARG A 103 12.83 4.81 1.52
C ARG A 103 11.48 4.91 0.79
N PRO A 104 11.20 4.06 -0.21
CA PRO A 104 12.04 2.97 -0.71
C PRO A 104 13.29 3.44 -1.47
N LEU A 105 14.43 2.79 -1.24
CA LEU A 105 15.73 3.22 -1.77
C LEU A 105 15.83 3.19 -3.30
N VAL A 106 15.02 2.35 -3.97
CA VAL A 106 14.93 2.27 -5.43
C VAL A 106 14.53 3.61 -6.06
N ASN A 107 13.90 4.50 -5.28
CA ASN A 107 13.51 5.83 -5.74
C ASN A 107 14.70 6.76 -5.96
N GLY A 108 15.87 6.48 -5.39
CA GLY A 108 17.11 7.23 -5.61
C GLY A 108 17.02 8.73 -5.28
N ILE A 109 16.17 9.10 -4.32
CA ILE A 109 15.93 10.50 -3.97
C ILE A 109 17.19 11.08 -3.31
N ARG A 110 17.83 12.02 -4.01
CA ARG A 110 18.97 12.75 -3.49
C ARG A 110 18.47 13.90 -2.62
N HIS A 111 19.17 14.14 -1.53
CA HIS A 111 18.88 15.23 -0.62
C HIS A 111 20.16 15.99 -0.25
N THR A 112 20.00 17.19 0.27
CA THR A 112 21.06 17.97 0.90
C THR A 112 20.73 18.14 2.37
N VAL A 113 21.75 18.21 3.22
CA VAL A 113 21.60 18.43 4.67
C VAL A 113 22.15 19.81 5.00
N ASN A 114 21.35 20.62 5.69
CA ASN A 114 21.77 21.89 6.27
C ASN A 114 21.32 21.93 7.74
N GLN A 115 22.27 21.77 8.66
CA GLN A 115 22.01 21.66 10.10
C GLN A 115 20.99 20.55 10.39
N ASN A 116 19.83 20.89 10.97
CA ASN A 116 18.76 19.95 11.28
C ASN A 116 17.68 19.86 10.19
N THR A 117 17.99 20.29 8.96
CA THR A 117 17.03 20.31 7.85
C THR A 117 17.58 19.57 6.65
N ILE A 118 16.73 18.80 5.99
CA ILE A 118 17.00 18.24 4.67
C ILE A 118 16.15 18.90 3.60
N LEU A 119 16.71 19.03 2.40
CA LEU A 119 16.01 19.49 1.21
C LEU A 119 16.18 18.46 0.09
N PHE A 120 15.07 18.12 -0.57
CA PHE A 120 15.05 17.25 -1.75
C PHE A 120 13.91 17.63 -2.68
N THR A 121 13.91 17.06 -3.89
CA THR A 121 12.86 17.29 -4.89
C THR A 121 12.16 15.98 -5.21
N LEU A 122 10.83 16.02 -5.23
CA LEU A 122 10.00 14.96 -5.79
C LEU A 122 9.61 15.35 -7.21
N GLU A 123 9.98 14.52 -8.19
CA GLU A 123 9.70 14.77 -9.61
C GLU A 123 8.28 14.35 -10.03
N LYS A 124 7.64 13.48 -9.25
CA LYS A 124 6.30 12.92 -9.50
C LYS A 124 5.66 12.45 -8.20
N PRO A 125 4.33 12.24 -8.16
CA PRO A 125 3.65 11.61 -7.03
C PRO A 125 4.31 10.31 -6.58
N ARG A 126 4.47 10.16 -5.27
CA ARG A 126 4.98 8.95 -4.60
C ARG A 126 4.87 9.05 -3.09
N TYR A 127 4.96 7.88 -2.46
CA TYR A 127 5.04 7.75 -1.02
C TYR A 127 6.47 7.44 -0.60
N ILE A 128 6.89 8.01 0.52
CA ILE A 128 8.21 7.78 1.09
C ILE A 128 8.16 7.74 2.61
N SER A 129 9.13 7.02 3.18
CA SER A 129 9.54 7.13 4.58
C SER A 129 10.85 7.91 4.64
N VAL A 130 10.89 8.96 5.45
CA VAL A 130 12.12 9.72 5.76
C VAL A 130 12.57 9.33 7.16
N GLU A 131 13.71 8.66 7.24
CA GLU A 131 14.26 8.09 8.46
C GLU A 131 15.57 8.79 8.81
N PHE A 132 15.66 9.25 10.04
CA PHE A 132 16.83 9.95 10.56
C PHE A 132 17.59 9.05 11.52
N ASN A 133 18.90 8.94 11.32
CA ASN A 133 19.81 8.20 12.21
C ASN A 133 19.44 6.71 12.40
N GLY A 134 18.77 6.11 11.40
CA GLY A 134 18.30 4.72 11.48
C GLY A 134 17.00 4.51 12.27
N ASP A 135 16.35 5.58 12.77
CA ASP A 135 15.08 5.48 13.48
C ASP A 135 13.92 5.25 12.50
N ARG A 136 13.29 4.08 12.64
CA ARG A 136 12.16 3.60 11.84
C ARG A 136 10.81 3.70 12.56
N LEU A 137 10.81 3.97 13.87
CA LEU A 137 9.60 4.05 14.69
C LEU A 137 9.08 5.50 14.78
N HIS A 138 10.00 6.47 14.84
CA HIS A 138 9.68 7.92 14.88
C HIS A 138 9.98 8.63 13.55
N ASN A 139 9.87 7.90 12.44
CA ASN A 139 10.12 8.41 11.09
C ASN A 139 8.97 9.31 10.59
N LEU A 140 9.24 10.02 9.49
CA LEU A 140 8.23 10.81 8.77
C LEU A 140 7.74 10.05 7.54
N HIS A 141 6.44 9.77 7.49
CA HIS A 141 5.75 9.26 6.32
C HIS A 141 5.24 10.45 5.50
N LEU A 142 5.62 10.53 4.23
CA LEU A 142 5.22 11.62 3.33
C LEU A 142 4.50 11.04 2.12
N PHE A 143 3.25 11.50 1.93
CA PHE A 143 2.38 11.07 0.84
C PHE A 143 2.15 12.20 -0.15
N ALA A 144 2.93 12.21 -1.23
CA ALA A 144 2.72 13.11 -2.36
C ALA A 144 1.79 12.44 -3.37
N ASN A 145 0.50 12.73 -3.31
CA ASN A 145 -0.52 12.10 -4.13
C ASN A 145 -0.57 12.74 -5.53
N PRO A 146 -1.07 12.03 -6.56
CA PRO A 146 -1.52 12.68 -7.79
C PRO A 146 -2.66 13.66 -7.48
N LEU A 147 -2.85 14.67 -8.32
CA LEU A 147 -4.02 15.55 -8.23
C LEU A 147 -5.33 14.77 -8.36
N GLU A 148 -6.34 15.18 -7.61
CA GLU A 148 -7.72 14.72 -7.82
C GLU A 148 -8.22 15.09 -9.22
N THR A 149 -8.82 14.12 -9.92
CA THR A 149 -9.46 14.33 -11.22
C THR A 149 -10.97 14.55 -11.11
N GLU A 150 -11.54 14.30 -9.93
CA GLU A 150 -12.96 14.38 -9.63
C GLU A 150 -13.13 14.84 -8.18
N THR A 151 -13.92 15.90 -7.98
CA THR A 151 -14.12 16.54 -6.68
C THR A 151 -15.56 16.99 -6.51
N TYR A 152 -16.05 17.04 -5.28
CA TYR A 152 -17.38 17.51 -4.94
C TYR A 152 -17.32 18.58 -3.84
N SER A 153 -18.32 19.45 -3.77
CA SER A 153 -18.43 20.51 -2.75
C SER A 153 -19.69 20.40 -1.90
N GLU A 154 -20.64 19.56 -2.28
CA GLU A 154 -21.91 19.34 -1.59
C GLU A 154 -22.50 17.96 -1.93
N SER A 155 -23.48 17.52 -1.14
CA SER A 155 -24.19 16.25 -1.37
C SER A 155 -25.23 16.38 -2.48
N SER A 156 -25.46 15.30 -3.23
CA SER A 156 -26.53 15.16 -4.23
C SER A 156 -27.27 13.83 -4.04
N ALA A 157 -28.17 13.47 -4.96
CA ALA A 157 -28.90 12.21 -4.91
C ALA A 157 -27.99 10.97 -4.94
N ASP A 158 -26.85 11.07 -5.62
CA ASP A 158 -25.86 10.02 -5.86
C ASP A 158 -24.51 10.30 -5.20
N VAL A 159 -24.36 11.45 -4.52
CA VAL A 159 -23.11 11.87 -3.86
C VAL A 159 -23.32 12.09 -2.38
N MET A 160 -22.58 11.36 -1.56
CA MET A 160 -22.45 11.58 -0.12
C MET A 160 -21.17 12.38 0.14
N TYR A 161 -21.31 13.67 0.48
CA TYR A 161 -20.19 14.59 0.65
C TYR A 161 -19.80 14.77 2.13
N PHE A 162 -18.50 14.61 2.42
CA PHE A 162 -17.89 14.98 3.70
C PHE A 162 -16.85 16.09 3.45
N GLY A 163 -17.19 17.32 3.85
CA GLY A 163 -16.28 18.48 3.74
C GLY A 163 -15.22 18.53 4.86
N PRO A 164 -14.33 19.54 4.85
CA PRO A 164 -13.33 19.72 5.90
C PRO A 164 -13.94 19.78 7.32
N GLY A 165 -13.29 19.11 8.28
CA GLY A 165 -13.77 19.02 9.66
C GLY A 165 -14.10 17.59 10.10
N ILE A 166 -14.53 17.44 11.35
CA ILE A 166 -14.75 16.12 11.97
C ILE A 166 -16.22 15.69 11.82
N HIS A 167 -16.43 14.49 11.30
CA HIS A 167 -17.74 13.87 11.06
C HIS A 167 -17.91 12.60 11.89
N ARG A 168 -19.10 12.42 12.46
CA ARG A 168 -19.47 11.25 13.27
C ARG A 168 -20.92 10.87 12.97
N PRO A 169 -21.27 9.58 12.89
CA PRO A 169 -22.67 9.16 12.88
C PRO A 169 -23.31 9.45 14.24
N GLN A 170 -24.60 9.76 14.25
CA GLN A 170 -25.36 9.96 15.49
C GLN A 170 -25.85 8.60 16.01
N ASP A 171 -25.34 8.19 17.18
CA ASP A 171 -25.86 7.08 18.01
C ASP A 171 -26.29 5.81 17.25
N VAL A 172 -25.43 5.29 16.37
CA VAL A 172 -25.63 4.00 15.68
C VAL A 172 -24.72 2.91 16.26
N PRO A 173 -25.18 1.64 16.36
CA PRO A 173 -24.31 0.52 16.70
C PRO A 173 -23.08 0.47 15.79
N ASN A 174 -21.92 0.18 16.36
CA ASN A 174 -20.62 0.08 15.67
C ASN A 174 -20.13 1.36 14.97
N ASN A 175 -20.73 2.53 15.23
CA ASN A 175 -20.32 3.80 14.62
C ASN A 175 -20.11 3.68 13.09
N GLN A 176 -21.09 3.11 12.38
CA GLN A 176 -20.98 2.81 10.95
C GLN A 176 -21.86 3.70 10.08
N ILE A 177 -21.42 3.97 8.86
CA ILE A 177 -22.17 4.66 7.81
C ILE A 177 -22.40 3.65 6.69
N ARG A 178 -23.66 3.27 6.47
CA ARG A 178 -24.03 2.34 5.39
C ARG A 178 -24.13 3.10 4.07
N ILE A 179 -23.51 2.56 3.03
CA ILE A 179 -23.47 3.13 1.68
C ILE A 179 -24.30 2.25 0.75
N SER A 180 -25.21 2.88 0.02
CA SER A 180 -26.13 2.22 -0.92
C SER A 180 -25.50 2.07 -2.32
N SER A 181 -26.09 1.23 -3.17
CA SER A 181 -25.67 1.12 -4.57
C SER A 181 -25.70 2.45 -5.31
N ASN A 182 -24.88 2.58 -6.35
CA ASN A 182 -24.79 3.76 -7.22
C ASN A 182 -24.46 5.06 -6.46
N THR A 183 -23.72 4.95 -5.36
CA THR A 183 -23.33 6.09 -4.52
C THR A 183 -21.84 6.38 -4.65
N THR A 184 -21.51 7.66 -4.85
CA THR A 184 -20.17 8.19 -4.69
C THR A 184 -20.05 8.87 -3.33
N VAL A 185 -19.21 8.33 -2.46
CA VAL A 185 -18.84 8.97 -1.20
C VAL A 185 -17.55 9.75 -1.44
N TYR A 186 -17.61 11.06 -1.26
CA TYR A 186 -16.45 11.95 -1.43
C TYR A 186 -16.01 12.51 -0.07
N LEU A 187 -14.79 12.16 0.33
CA LEU A 187 -14.14 12.65 1.54
C LEU A 187 -13.15 13.74 1.16
N ALA A 188 -13.59 15.00 1.24
CA ALA A 188 -12.79 16.14 0.81
C ALA A 188 -11.45 16.24 1.57
N PRO A 189 -10.42 16.88 0.99
CA PRO A 189 -9.20 17.20 1.71
C PRO A 189 -9.49 17.92 3.04
N GLY A 190 -8.98 17.37 4.15
CA GLY A 190 -9.24 17.89 5.50
C GLY A 190 -10.52 17.37 6.18
N ALA A 191 -11.28 16.49 5.53
CA ALA A 191 -12.36 15.75 6.19
C ALA A 191 -11.77 14.65 7.09
N VAL A 192 -12.32 14.52 8.30
CA VAL A 192 -11.97 13.46 9.26
C VAL A 192 -13.25 12.75 9.68
N VAL A 193 -13.43 11.51 9.24
CA VAL A 193 -14.63 10.72 9.54
C VAL A 193 -14.28 9.67 10.59
N LYS A 194 -14.96 9.69 11.74
CA LYS A 194 -14.75 8.69 12.79
C LYS A 194 -15.84 7.62 12.73
N ALA A 195 -15.80 6.84 11.65
CA ALA A 195 -16.80 5.82 11.38
C ALA A 195 -16.27 4.74 10.43
N LYS A 196 -16.83 3.54 10.55
CA LYS A 196 -16.69 2.51 9.50
C LYS A 196 -17.58 2.85 8.31
N LEU A 197 -17.06 2.75 7.09
CA LEU A 197 -17.89 2.79 5.88
C LEU A 197 -18.31 1.37 5.48
N LEU A 198 -19.60 1.08 5.48
CA LEU A 198 -20.16 -0.25 5.20
C LEU A 198 -20.86 -0.29 3.85
N ILE A 199 -20.34 -1.09 2.94
CA ILE A 199 -20.91 -1.42 1.63
C ILE A 199 -21.31 -2.89 1.67
N ASP A 200 -22.60 -3.17 1.85
CA ASP A 200 -23.10 -4.53 2.00
C ASP A 200 -24.29 -4.78 1.08
N LYS A 201 -24.17 -5.81 0.22
CA LYS A 201 -25.15 -6.16 -0.82
C LYS A 201 -25.46 -4.98 -1.75
N ALA A 202 -24.41 -4.27 -2.16
CA ALA A 202 -24.49 -3.09 -3.00
C ALA A 202 -23.64 -3.22 -4.26
N GLU A 203 -23.90 -2.37 -5.24
CA GLU A 203 -23.14 -2.32 -6.47
C GLU A 203 -22.86 -0.90 -6.96
N ASN A 204 -21.78 -0.71 -7.72
CA ASN A 204 -21.40 0.56 -8.33
C ASN A 204 -21.17 1.66 -7.28
N VAL A 205 -20.37 1.35 -6.26
CA VAL A 205 -20.04 2.29 -5.18
C VAL A 205 -18.63 2.83 -5.37
N ARG A 206 -18.44 4.13 -5.11
CA ARG A 206 -17.12 4.78 -5.17
C ARG A 206 -16.86 5.51 -3.87
N ILE A 207 -15.76 5.22 -3.20
CA ILE A 207 -15.27 5.96 -2.03
C ILE A 207 -13.99 6.68 -2.48
N ILE A 208 -14.06 7.99 -2.66
CA ILE A 208 -12.97 8.77 -3.24
C ILE A 208 -12.64 10.00 -2.39
N GLY A 209 -11.44 10.55 -2.53
CA GLY A 209 -11.08 11.82 -1.89
C GLY A 209 -9.66 11.85 -1.31
N ARG A 210 -9.43 12.76 -0.35
CA ARG A 210 -8.20 12.86 0.46
C ARG A 210 -8.47 12.93 1.97
N GLY A 211 -9.70 12.66 2.37
CA GLY A 211 -10.06 12.63 3.79
C GLY A 211 -9.54 11.40 4.51
N ILE A 212 -9.65 11.46 5.83
CA ILE A 212 -9.11 10.47 6.77
C ILE A 212 -10.26 9.75 7.47
N LEU A 213 -10.21 8.42 7.51
CA LEU A 213 -10.97 7.63 8.48
C LEU A 213 -10.13 7.50 9.75
N ASP A 214 -10.59 8.08 10.84
CA ASP A 214 -9.82 8.21 12.09
C ASP A 214 -10.38 7.31 13.20
N HIS A 215 -9.59 6.33 13.62
CA HIS A 215 -9.91 5.31 14.63
C HIS A 215 -11.29 4.65 14.44
N PRO A 216 -11.64 4.15 13.25
CA PRO A 216 -12.89 3.44 13.07
C PRO A 216 -12.77 1.99 13.59
N LEU A 217 -13.89 1.31 13.85
CA LEU A 217 -13.86 -0.12 14.21
C LEU A 217 -13.17 -0.96 13.12
N ARG A 218 -13.56 -0.72 11.87
CA ARG A 218 -12.86 -1.10 10.63
C ARG A 218 -12.92 0.10 9.71
N GLY A 219 -12.00 0.23 8.78
CA GLY A 219 -12.01 1.34 7.82
C GLY A 219 -13.18 1.24 6.83
N ILE A 220 -13.01 0.42 5.79
CA ILE A 220 -14.01 0.21 4.73
C ILE A 220 -14.35 -1.28 4.68
N GLU A 221 -15.63 -1.61 4.85
CA GLU A 221 -16.14 -2.98 4.82
C GLU A 221 -17.00 -3.17 3.56
N VAL A 222 -16.62 -4.12 2.71
CA VAL A 222 -17.25 -4.43 1.42
C VAL A 222 -17.66 -5.90 1.40
N THR A 223 -18.95 -6.18 1.54
CA THR A 223 -19.47 -7.54 1.65
C THR A 223 -20.57 -7.81 0.63
N TYR A 224 -20.56 -8.98 0.01
CA TYR A 224 -21.58 -9.42 -0.96
C TYR A 224 -21.87 -8.39 -2.06
N SER A 225 -20.84 -7.64 -2.46
CA SER A 225 -20.98 -6.43 -3.28
C SER A 225 -20.24 -6.56 -4.61
N LYS A 226 -20.55 -5.67 -5.56
CA LYS A 226 -19.98 -5.68 -6.90
C LYS A 226 -19.53 -4.30 -7.37
N ASN A 227 -18.44 -4.24 -8.12
CA ASN A 227 -17.98 -2.99 -8.75
C ASN A 227 -17.82 -1.85 -7.74
N VAL A 228 -16.83 -1.98 -6.85
CA VAL A 228 -16.54 -1.01 -5.79
C VAL A 228 -15.16 -0.39 -6.03
N LEU A 229 -15.09 0.93 -5.99
CA LEU A 229 -13.84 1.69 -6.06
C LEU A 229 -13.56 2.35 -4.71
N VAL A 230 -12.32 2.23 -4.23
CA VAL A 230 -11.73 3.02 -3.15
C VAL A 230 -10.51 3.74 -3.71
N ASP A 231 -10.46 5.07 -3.65
CA ASP A 231 -9.35 5.87 -4.20
C ASP A 231 -8.98 7.05 -3.30
N GLY A 232 -7.74 7.06 -2.79
CA GLY A 232 -7.14 8.25 -2.18
C GLY A 232 -7.35 8.43 -0.68
N ILE A 233 -8.12 7.54 -0.05
CA ILE A 233 -8.42 7.61 1.39
C ILE A 233 -7.17 7.30 2.23
N THR A 234 -7.12 7.89 3.42
CA THR A 234 -6.16 7.54 4.46
C THR A 234 -6.93 6.96 5.65
N ILE A 235 -6.49 5.86 6.22
CA ILE A 235 -7.16 5.19 7.33
C ILE A 235 -6.14 5.09 8.48
N VAL A 236 -6.46 5.73 9.61
CA VAL A 236 -5.53 5.87 10.73
C VAL A 236 -6.07 5.08 11.91
N ASN A 237 -5.25 4.11 12.36
CA ASN A 237 -5.39 3.31 13.56
C ASN A 237 -6.80 2.70 13.75
N PRO A 238 -7.30 1.93 12.77
CA PRO A 238 -8.55 1.18 12.97
C PRO A 238 -8.40 0.18 14.12
N ASP A 239 -9.51 -0.14 14.78
CA ASP A 239 -9.53 -1.16 15.86
C ASP A 239 -9.41 -2.59 15.34
N HIS A 240 -9.53 -2.77 14.02
CA HIS A 240 -9.49 -4.03 13.30
C HIS A 240 -9.06 -3.73 11.85
N TYR A 241 -9.66 -4.39 10.85
CA TYR A 241 -9.26 -4.28 9.44
C TYR A 241 -9.31 -2.86 8.85
N THR A 242 -8.29 -2.50 8.07
CA THR A 242 -8.27 -1.28 7.25
C THR A 242 -9.31 -1.37 6.13
N VAL A 243 -9.24 -2.42 5.31
CA VAL A 243 -10.27 -2.75 4.33
C VAL A 243 -10.63 -4.21 4.49
N PHE A 244 -11.92 -4.50 4.61
CA PHE A 244 -12.42 -5.85 4.72
C PHE A 244 -13.31 -6.18 3.53
N GLY A 245 -12.91 -7.17 2.72
CA GLY A 245 -13.67 -7.71 1.61
C GLY A 245 -14.22 -9.09 1.92
N GLY A 246 -15.53 -9.30 1.74
CA GLY A 246 -16.17 -10.59 1.88
C GLY A 246 -17.06 -10.90 0.68
N GLU A 247 -16.78 -11.99 -0.05
CA GLU A 247 -17.59 -12.45 -1.20
C GLU A 247 -17.93 -11.33 -2.19
N THR A 248 -16.91 -10.55 -2.54
CA THR A 248 -17.02 -9.33 -3.38
C THR A 248 -16.38 -9.57 -4.75
N THR A 249 -17.00 -9.03 -5.80
CA THR A 249 -16.46 -9.12 -7.18
C THR A 249 -16.24 -7.75 -7.81
N GLY A 250 -15.05 -7.49 -8.35
CA GLY A 250 -14.75 -6.20 -8.98
C GLY A 250 -14.47 -5.13 -7.92
N LEU A 251 -13.51 -5.38 -7.03
CA LEU A 251 -13.04 -4.42 -6.02
C LEU A 251 -11.74 -3.78 -6.49
N THR A 252 -11.72 -2.46 -6.56
CA THR A 252 -10.52 -1.69 -6.90
C THR A 252 -10.15 -0.79 -5.73
N ILE A 253 -8.95 -0.97 -5.17
CA ILE A 253 -8.39 -0.17 -4.09
C ILE A 253 -7.15 0.53 -4.63
N LYS A 254 -7.16 1.86 -4.65
CA LYS A 254 -6.06 2.68 -5.16
C LYS A 254 -5.69 3.79 -4.21
N ASN A 255 -4.42 4.18 -4.21
CA ASN A 255 -3.98 5.40 -3.53
C ASN A 255 -4.38 5.42 -2.02
N LEU A 256 -4.43 4.23 -1.41
CA LEU A 256 -4.82 4.02 -0.02
C LEU A 256 -3.59 4.09 0.89
N LYS A 257 -3.72 4.73 2.05
CA LYS A 257 -2.68 4.75 3.07
C LYS A 257 -3.26 4.25 4.39
N SER A 258 -2.54 3.39 5.11
CA SER A 258 -2.99 2.85 6.38
C SER A 258 -1.88 2.80 7.44
N PHE A 259 -2.30 3.05 8.69
CA PHE A 259 -1.53 2.83 9.90
C PHE A 259 -2.34 2.01 10.89
N SER A 260 -1.74 1.03 11.55
CA SER A 260 -2.40 0.31 12.64
C SER A 260 -1.41 -0.14 13.72
N CYS A 261 -1.92 -0.38 14.93
CA CYS A 261 -1.11 -0.60 16.14
C CYS A 261 -1.84 -1.45 17.21
N LYS A 262 -2.82 -2.26 16.79
CA LYS A 262 -3.65 -3.08 17.68
C LYS A 262 -3.70 -4.54 17.20
N GLY A 263 -4.11 -5.45 18.08
CA GLY A 263 -4.26 -6.86 17.68
C GLY A 263 -5.38 -7.01 16.66
N TRP A 264 -5.13 -7.80 15.62
CA TRP A 264 -6.08 -8.03 14.51
C TRP A 264 -6.41 -6.75 13.73
N SER A 265 -5.50 -5.77 13.74
CA SER A 265 -5.65 -4.52 13.00
C SER A 265 -5.00 -4.58 11.63
N ASP A 266 -5.36 -5.61 10.87
CA ASP A 266 -4.82 -5.93 9.55
C ASP A 266 -5.08 -4.79 8.56
N GLY A 267 -4.32 -4.81 7.48
CA GLY A 267 -4.49 -3.96 6.33
C GLY A 267 -5.70 -4.39 5.49
N ILE A 268 -5.44 -4.94 4.31
CA ILE A 268 -6.47 -5.35 3.37
C ILE A 268 -6.72 -6.86 3.49
N ASP A 269 -7.88 -7.20 4.04
CA ASP A 269 -8.32 -8.58 4.29
C ASP A 269 -9.42 -8.99 3.34
N LEU A 270 -9.14 -9.99 2.50
CA LEU A 270 -10.06 -10.45 1.47
C LEU A 270 -10.46 -11.90 1.70
N MET A 271 -11.75 -12.15 1.81
CA MET A 271 -12.34 -13.48 2.03
C MET A 271 -13.29 -13.78 0.88
N CYS A 272 -12.97 -14.79 0.07
CA CYS A 272 -13.74 -15.16 -1.13
C CYS A 272 -13.98 -14.03 -2.14
N CYS A 273 -13.02 -13.10 -2.26
CA CYS A 273 -13.08 -12.01 -3.23
C CYS A 273 -12.56 -12.43 -4.61
N ASN A 274 -13.15 -11.85 -5.65
CA ASN A 274 -12.88 -12.14 -7.06
C ASN A 274 -12.65 -10.85 -7.85
N GLU A 275 -11.78 -10.86 -8.85
CA GLU A 275 -11.50 -9.69 -9.71
C GLU A 275 -11.12 -8.46 -8.88
N VAL A 276 -9.98 -8.53 -8.17
CA VAL A 276 -9.54 -7.47 -7.27
C VAL A 276 -8.26 -6.82 -7.78
N LEU A 277 -8.22 -5.49 -7.78
CA LEU A 277 -7.03 -4.69 -8.05
C LEU A 277 -6.69 -3.83 -6.82
N ILE A 278 -5.51 -4.05 -6.25
CA ILE A 278 -4.90 -3.21 -5.23
C ILE A 278 -3.69 -2.53 -5.87
N ASP A 279 -3.70 -1.20 -5.96
CA ASP A 279 -2.69 -0.45 -6.71
C ASP A 279 -2.24 0.81 -5.96
N ASN A 280 -0.93 1.01 -5.82
CA ASN A 280 -0.36 2.20 -5.20
C ASN A 280 -0.88 2.43 -3.78
N VAL A 281 -0.71 1.44 -2.90
CA VAL A 281 -1.05 1.54 -1.47
C VAL A 281 0.20 1.66 -0.60
N PHE A 282 0.06 2.31 0.55
CA PHE A 282 1.03 2.30 1.63
C PHE A 282 0.39 1.66 2.86
N MET A 283 0.99 0.59 3.38
CA MET A 283 0.47 -0.16 4.51
C MET A 283 1.56 -0.23 5.58
N ARG A 284 1.35 0.42 6.73
CA ARG A 284 2.15 0.20 7.94
C ARG A 284 1.25 -0.38 9.03
N ASN A 285 1.28 -1.68 9.22
CA ASN A 285 0.26 -2.36 9.99
C ASN A 285 0.86 -3.29 11.04
N SER A 286 0.15 -3.41 12.16
CA SER A 286 0.46 -4.34 13.25
C SER A 286 -0.39 -5.61 13.20
N ASP A 287 -0.47 -6.17 12.00
CA ASP A 287 -0.96 -7.50 11.61
C ASP A 287 -0.74 -7.56 10.07
N ASP A 288 -1.33 -8.53 9.38
CA ASP A 288 -1.19 -8.70 7.93
C ASP A 288 -1.42 -7.39 7.16
N CYS A 289 -0.43 -6.91 6.40
CA CYS A 289 -0.64 -5.75 5.52
C CYS A 289 -1.64 -6.10 4.39
N ILE A 290 -1.51 -7.31 3.82
CA ILE A 290 -2.36 -7.84 2.77
C ILE A 290 -2.62 -9.32 3.05
N ALA A 291 -3.89 -9.69 3.22
CA ALA A 291 -4.30 -11.07 3.40
C ALA A 291 -5.34 -11.51 2.36
N VAL A 292 -5.07 -12.62 1.67
CA VAL A 292 -5.99 -13.24 0.71
C VAL A 292 -6.40 -14.63 1.18
N TYR A 293 -7.62 -14.71 1.68
CA TYR A 293 -8.26 -15.91 2.20
C TYR A 293 -9.27 -16.50 1.22
N ALA A 294 -9.59 -17.78 1.39
CA ALA A 294 -10.81 -18.37 0.85
C ALA A 294 -11.95 -18.20 1.88
N HIS A 295 -12.67 -19.28 2.18
CA HIS A 295 -13.78 -19.27 3.12
C HIS A 295 -13.35 -18.84 4.53
N ARG A 296 -14.14 -17.92 5.06
CA ARG A 296 -14.19 -17.59 6.47
C ARG A 296 -15.62 -17.18 6.82
N TRP A 297 -16.09 -17.62 7.98
CA TRP A 297 -17.43 -17.31 8.49
C TRP A 297 -18.54 -17.64 7.48
N ASN A 298 -19.12 -16.61 6.85
CA ASN A 298 -20.27 -16.71 5.96
C ASN A 298 -19.93 -16.42 4.50
N TYR A 299 -18.64 -16.34 4.14
CA TYR A 299 -18.19 -16.08 2.77
C TYR A 299 -17.74 -17.36 2.10
N TYR A 300 -18.16 -17.57 0.86
CA TYR A 300 -17.92 -18.80 0.11
C TYR A 300 -17.48 -18.51 -1.32
N GLY A 301 -16.82 -19.48 -1.95
CA GLY A 301 -16.50 -19.45 -3.38
C GLY A 301 -15.03 -19.29 -3.71
N GLY A 302 -14.13 -19.34 -2.72
CA GLY A 302 -12.69 -19.16 -2.92
C GLY A 302 -12.31 -17.76 -3.44
N SER A 303 -11.02 -17.53 -3.64
CA SER A 303 -10.50 -16.23 -4.10
C SER A 303 -9.70 -16.37 -5.38
N LYS A 304 -9.98 -15.51 -6.36
CA LYS A 304 -9.25 -15.54 -7.63
C LYS A 304 -9.14 -14.22 -8.35
N ASN A 305 -8.14 -14.15 -9.23
CA ASN A 305 -7.87 -13.01 -10.11
C ASN A 305 -7.65 -11.74 -9.28
N ILE A 306 -6.63 -11.79 -8.42
CA ILE A 306 -6.27 -10.68 -7.51
C ILE A 306 -4.89 -10.17 -7.90
N THR A 307 -4.78 -8.86 -8.09
CA THR A 307 -3.51 -8.18 -8.37
C THR A 307 -3.21 -7.15 -7.30
N LEU A 308 -2.04 -7.26 -6.67
CA LEU A 308 -1.42 -6.23 -5.83
C LEU A 308 -0.24 -5.63 -6.59
N GLN A 309 -0.20 -4.30 -6.75
CA GLN A 309 0.88 -3.65 -7.48
C GLN A 309 1.27 -2.24 -7.03
N ASN A 310 2.52 -1.86 -7.30
CA ASN A 310 3.05 -0.51 -7.11
C ASN A 310 2.99 0.00 -5.66
N SER A 311 3.08 -0.90 -4.68
CA SER A 311 2.78 -0.61 -3.29
C SER A 311 3.98 -0.71 -2.37
N ILE A 312 3.85 -0.12 -1.19
CA ILE A 312 4.82 -0.15 -0.11
C ILE A 312 4.17 -0.81 1.09
N LEU A 313 4.83 -1.84 1.63
CA LEU A 313 4.35 -2.63 2.76
C LEU A 313 5.37 -2.56 3.89
N TRP A 314 4.87 -2.40 5.10
CA TRP A 314 5.63 -2.29 6.33
C TRP A 314 4.85 -3.05 7.40
N ALA A 315 5.17 -4.32 7.58
CA ALA A 315 4.54 -5.12 8.62
C ALA A 315 5.30 -4.86 9.92
N ASP A 316 4.72 -4.06 10.80
CA ASP A 316 5.22 -3.94 12.17
C ASP A 316 4.97 -5.27 12.92
N ILE A 317 3.95 -6.06 12.56
CA ILE A 317 3.69 -7.44 13.03
C ILE A 317 3.08 -8.28 11.89
N ALA A 318 3.24 -9.62 11.93
CA ALA A 318 2.71 -10.59 10.98
C ALA A 318 3.24 -10.40 9.56
N HIS A 319 2.40 -10.45 8.53
CA HIS A 319 2.90 -10.61 7.16
C HIS A 319 2.79 -9.32 6.33
N PRO A 320 3.83 -8.95 5.57
CA PRO A 320 3.65 -8.04 4.45
C PRO A 320 2.63 -8.57 3.43
N VAL A 321 2.73 -9.86 3.06
CA VAL A 321 1.74 -10.52 2.19
C VAL A 321 1.48 -11.94 2.67
N ASN A 322 0.21 -12.25 2.92
CA ASN A 322 -0.30 -13.56 3.27
C ASN A 322 -1.35 -14.06 2.25
N ILE A 323 -1.19 -15.29 1.77
CA ILE A 323 -2.10 -15.94 0.82
C ILE A 323 -2.46 -17.34 1.32
N GLY A 324 -3.74 -17.62 1.47
CA GLY A 324 -4.24 -18.88 2.02
C GLY A 324 -4.60 -18.73 3.50
N GLY A 325 -4.62 -19.84 4.24
CA GLY A 325 -4.88 -19.90 5.67
C GLY A 325 -6.28 -20.43 5.91
N HIS A 326 -7.27 -19.55 5.83
CA HIS A 326 -8.68 -19.86 6.07
C HIS A 326 -9.38 -20.47 4.85
N GLY A 327 -10.13 -21.56 5.07
CA GLY A 327 -10.81 -22.33 4.03
C GLY A 327 -12.03 -23.11 4.51
N ASN A 328 -12.76 -23.71 3.57
CA ASN A 328 -14.00 -24.44 3.88
C ASN A 328 -13.69 -25.90 4.24
N SER A 329 -13.29 -26.11 5.49
CA SER A 329 -13.02 -27.45 6.05
C SER A 329 -14.21 -28.42 5.98
N ALA A 330 -15.45 -27.91 5.92
CA ALA A 330 -16.67 -28.71 5.84
C ALA A 330 -17.01 -29.16 4.42
N ASP A 331 -16.45 -28.51 3.40
CA ASP A 331 -16.61 -28.92 2.00
C ASP A 331 -15.95 -30.29 1.73
N GLU A 332 -16.49 -31.06 0.79
CA GLU A 332 -15.95 -32.37 0.43
C GLU A 332 -14.53 -32.25 -0.14
N VAL A 333 -14.29 -31.25 -0.99
CA VAL A 333 -13.01 -31.04 -1.68
C VAL A 333 -12.19 -29.92 -1.04
N GLY A 334 -12.85 -28.86 -0.58
CA GLY A 334 -12.23 -27.61 -0.15
C GLY A 334 -12.22 -26.55 -1.28
N GLU A 335 -11.89 -25.31 -0.91
CA GLU A 335 -11.90 -24.19 -1.84
C GLU A 335 -10.53 -23.97 -2.50
N THR A 336 -10.49 -23.05 -3.46
CA THR A 336 -9.26 -22.70 -4.18
C THR A 336 -8.98 -21.21 -4.07
N VAL A 337 -7.71 -20.88 -3.82
CA VAL A 337 -7.14 -19.54 -3.93
C VAL A 337 -6.21 -19.55 -5.13
N GLU A 338 -6.53 -18.81 -6.20
CA GLU A 338 -5.78 -18.92 -7.46
C GLU A 338 -5.62 -17.64 -8.27
N ASN A 339 -4.62 -17.62 -9.15
CA ASN A 339 -4.36 -16.53 -10.09
C ASN A 339 -4.13 -15.20 -9.36
N ILE A 340 -3.13 -15.19 -8.48
CA ILE A 340 -2.74 -14.00 -7.71
C ILE A 340 -1.41 -13.47 -8.26
N THR A 341 -1.37 -12.18 -8.52
CA THR A 341 -0.15 -11.47 -8.92
C THR A 341 0.19 -10.40 -7.90
N VAL A 342 1.37 -10.50 -7.32
CA VAL A 342 1.98 -9.49 -6.45
C VAL A 342 3.16 -8.92 -7.20
N ARG A 343 3.13 -7.65 -7.59
CA ARG A 343 4.19 -7.09 -8.44
C ARG A 343 4.61 -5.67 -8.14
N ASN A 344 5.88 -5.37 -8.34
CA ASN A 344 6.43 -4.03 -8.09
C ASN A 344 6.14 -3.54 -6.65
N ILE A 345 6.61 -4.29 -5.66
CA ILE A 345 6.38 -4.01 -4.24
C ILE A 345 7.69 -3.69 -3.53
N ASP A 346 7.67 -2.67 -2.68
CA ASP A 346 8.72 -2.40 -1.70
C ASP A 346 8.25 -2.87 -0.33
N ILE A 347 8.94 -3.85 0.25
CA ILE A 347 8.73 -4.28 1.65
C ILE A 347 9.80 -3.59 2.48
N LEU A 348 9.39 -2.64 3.32
CA LEU A 348 10.30 -1.82 4.11
C LEU A 348 10.62 -2.40 5.48
N GLU A 349 9.72 -3.23 6.02
CA GLU A 349 9.87 -3.86 7.32
C GLU A 349 9.06 -5.15 7.39
N HIS A 350 9.51 -6.05 8.26
CA HIS A 350 8.81 -7.22 8.73
C HIS A 350 9.40 -7.59 10.09
N ASP A 351 8.55 -7.66 11.10
CA ASP A 351 8.93 -7.96 12.48
C ASP A 351 7.89 -8.94 13.04
N GLU A 352 8.18 -10.24 13.03
CA GLU A 352 7.24 -11.27 13.52
C GLU A 352 7.96 -12.27 14.41
N ASP A 353 7.58 -12.31 15.68
CA ASP A 353 8.19 -13.15 16.72
C ASP A 353 7.80 -14.63 16.63
N ASP A 354 6.64 -14.97 16.08
CA ASP A 354 6.17 -16.36 15.95
C ASP A 354 6.71 -17.00 14.66
N PRO A 355 7.61 -18.00 14.76
CA PRO A 355 8.21 -18.64 13.58
C PRO A 355 7.20 -19.28 12.62
N LEU A 356 5.97 -19.57 13.07
CA LEU A 356 4.90 -20.08 12.21
C LEU A 356 4.35 -19.03 11.24
N TYR A 357 4.55 -17.74 11.52
CA TYR A 357 4.00 -16.62 10.76
C TYR A 357 5.10 -15.71 10.18
N GLN A 358 6.37 -16.12 10.27
CA GLN A 358 7.47 -15.36 9.68
C GLN A 358 7.54 -15.52 8.16
N GLY A 359 6.95 -14.61 7.39
CA GLY A 359 7.18 -14.54 5.93
C GLY A 359 6.81 -13.23 5.25
N CYS A 360 7.75 -12.62 4.53
CA CYS A 360 7.50 -11.45 3.69
C CYS A 360 6.57 -11.78 2.50
N MET A 361 6.80 -12.93 1.87
CA MET A 361 5.99 -13.46 0.78
C MET A 361 5.46 -14.82 1.21
N THR A 362 4.27 -14.81 1.81
CA THR A 362 3.68 -15.99 2.44
C THR A 362 2.59 -16.61 1.59
N ILE A 363 2.68 -17.93 1.44
CA ILE A 363 1.60 -18.80 0.99
C ILE A 363 1.45 -19.88 2.05
N ASP A 364 0.40 -19.78 2.85
CA ASP A 364 0.16 -20.68 3.97
C ASP A 364 -1.18 -21.39 3.77
N CYS A 365 -1.16 -22.67 3.40
CA CYS A 365 -2.34 -23.38 2.94
C CYS A 365 -2.92 -24.27 4.04
N GLY A 366 -4.06 -23.86 4.61
CA GLY A 366 -4.84 -24.59 5.61
C GLY A 366 -6.27 -24.91 5.15
N ASP A 367 -7.04 -25.58 6.01
CA ASP A 367 -8.50 -25.79 5.89
C ASP A 367 -8.99 -26.34 4.53
N LYS A 368 -8.34 -27.41 4.05
CA LYS A 368 -8.60 -28.07 2.75
C LYS A 368 -8.39 -27.19 1.51
N ASN A 369 -7.90 -25.96 1.65
CA ASN A 369 -7.65 -25.12 0.49
C ASN A 369 -6.66 -25.75 -0.48
N LEU A 370 -6.79 -25.42 -1.75
CA LEU A 370 -5.73 -25.51 -2.75
C LEU A 370 -5.28 -24.09 -3.09
N VAL A 371 -3.98 -23.80 -3.00
CA VAL A 371 -3.44 -22.51 -3.47
C VAL A 371 -2.64 -22.74 -4.74
N ARG A 372 -2.92 -22.01 -5.83
CA ARG A 372 -2.19 -22.20 -7.08
C ARG A 372 -2.07 -20.99 -7.99
N ASN A 373 -1.16 -21.04 -8.96
CA ASN A 373 -0.94 -19.98 -9.95
C ASN A 373 -0.64 -18.63 -9.30
N ILE A 374 0.42 -18.59 -8.51
CA ILE A 374 0.83 -17.40 -7.76
C ILE A 374 2.11 -16.82 -8.36
N LEU A 375 2.10 -15.53 -8.65
CA LEU A 375 3.26 -14.80 -9.16
C LEU A 375 3.64 -13.68 -8.19
N PHE A 376 4.86 -13.74 -7.66
CA PHE A 376 5.56 -12.62 -7.06
C PHE A 376 6.60 -12.11 -8.06
N ASP A 377 6.53 -10.84 -8.46
CA ASP A 377 7.40 -10.27 -9.49
C ASP A 377 7.89 -8.87 -9.17
N ASN A 378 9.20 -8.61 -9.28
CA ASN A 378 9.79 -7.29 -9.01
C ASN A 378 9.49 -6.83 -7.57
N ILE A 379 9.95 -7.60 -6.59
CA ILE A 379 9.78 -7.32 -5.16
C ILE A 379 11.13 -6.93 -4.57
N ARG A 380 11.15 -5.85 -3.79
CA ARG A 380 12.36 -5.31 -3.16
C ARG A 380 12.14 -5.30 -1.66
N VAL A 381 12.89 -6.14 -0.97
CA VAL A 381 12.81 -6.29 0.48
C VAL A 381 14.01 -5.55 1.08
N GLY A 382 13.73 -4.55 1.92
CA GLY A 382 14.75 -3.88 2.73
C GLY A 382 15.29 -4.80 3.82
N SER A 383 16.18 -4.28 4.67
CA SER A 383 16.58 -5.01 5.87
C SER A 383 15.39 -5.06 6.81
N ILE A 384 15.01 -6.25 7.25
CA ILE A 384 13.88 -6.46 8.16
C ILE A 384 14.40 -6.78 9.57
N GLN A 385 13.58 -6.60 10.60
CA GLN A 385 13.97 -6.87 12.00
C GLN A 385 13.95 -8.37 12.30
N GLU A 386 12.81 -9.01 12.10
CA GLU A 386 12.64 -10.44 12.37
C GLU A 386 11.68 -11.07 11.37
N GLY A 387 12.14 -12.13 10.68
CA GLY A 387 11.29 -12.80 9.71
C GLY A 387 12.04 -13.68 8.73
N ARG A 388 11.36 -14.05 7.63
CA ARG A 388 11.89 -14.85 6.52
C ARG A 388 11.44 -14.25 5.21
N LEU A 389 12.21 -14.46 4.14
CA LEU A 389 11.85 -13.96 2.82
C LEU A 389 10.65 -14.68 2.22
N PHE A 390 10.76 -16.01 2.11
CA PHE A 390 9.75 -16.86 1.48
C PHE A 390 9.21 -17.84 2.51
N HIS A 391 7.88 -17.91 2.61
CA HIS A 391 7.19 -18.88 3.45
C HIS A 391 6.13 -19.57 2.60
N VAL A 392 6.36 -20.83 2.21
CA VAL A 392 5.39 -21.63 1.48
C VAL A 392 5.14 -22.92 2.27
N ASN A 393 3.94 -23.05 2.84
CA ASN A 393 3.63 -24.09 3.80
C ASN A 393 2.27 -24.71 3.52
N VAL A 394 2.22 -26.03 3.33
CA VAL A 394 0.95 -26.76 3.46
C VAL A 394 0.82 -27.14 4.93
N ARG A 395 -0.05 -26.43 5.65
CA ARG A 395 -0.10 -26.52 7.11
C ARG A 395 -1.31 -27.29 7.63
N PHE A 396 -1.18 -27.65 8.90
CA PHE A 396 -2.29 -27.92 9.79
C PHE A 396 -1.95 -27.37 11.17
N ASN A 397 -2.54 -26.23 11.51
CA ASN A 397 -2.45 -25.63 12.83
C ASN A 397 -3.80 -25.83 13.54
N PRO A 398 -3.92 -26.78 14.49
CA PRO A 398 -5.20 -27.10 15.12
C PRO A 398 -5.81 -25.94 15.95
N LYS A 399 -5.05 -24.86 16.20
CA LYS A 399 -5.57 -23.62 16.81
C LYS A 399 -6.47 -22.84 15.86
N TYR A 400 -6.16 -22.85 14.56
CA TYR A 400 -6.82 -22.02 13.55
C TYR A 400 -7.50 -22.82 12.43
N ASP A 401 -7.05 -24.05 12.21
CA ASP A 401 -7.53 -24.96 11.19
C ASP A 401 -8.34 -26.10 11.81
N LYS A 402 -9.39 -26.51 11.10
CA LYS A 402 -10.13 -27.74 11.37
C LYS A 402 -9.62 -28.91 10.53
N GLN A 403 -8.95 -28.63 9.41
CA GLN A 403 -8.40 -29.63 8.49
C GLN A 403 -7.08 -29.14 7.87
N PRO A 404 -6.17 -30.03 7.46
CA PRO A 404 -4.97 -29.63 6.73
C PRO A 404 -5.31 -29.03 5.36
N GLY A 405 -4.42 -28.16 4.84
CA GLY A 405 -4.46 -27.74 3.45
C GLY A 405 -4.30 -28.91 2.48
N ARG A 406 -4.83 -28.76 1.25
CA ARG A 406 -4.81 -29.82 0.24
C ARG A 406 -3.57 -29.77 -0.64
N GLY A 407 -2.94 -28.60 -0.80
CA GLY A 407 -1.67 -28.46 -1.51
C GLY A 407 -1.41 -27.04 -1.99
N ILE A 408 -0.17 -26.83 -2.44
CA ILE A 408 0.25 -25.60 -3.11
C ILE A 408 0.92 -25.97 -4.44
N GLU A 409 0.54 -25.34 -5.54
CA GLU A 409 1.12 -25.63 -6.85
C GLU A 409 1.32 -24.39 -7.74
N ASP A 410 2.35 -24.42 -8.59
CA ASP A 410 2.60 -23.41 -9.63
C ASP A 410 2.82 -22.00 -9.05
N VAL A 411 3.93 -21.85 -8.33
CA VAL A 411 4.36 -20.59 -7.70
C VAL A 411 5.63 -20.07 -8.37
N ILE A 412 5.65 -18.79 -8.71
CA ILE A 412 6.80 -18.13 -9.31
C ILE A 412 7.22 -16.95 -8.44
N PHE A 413 8.47 -16.95 -7.99
CA PHE A 413 9.16 -15.81 -7.42
C PHE A 413 10.15 -15.28 -8.46
N ARG A 414 9.90 -14.09 -8.99
CA ARG A 414 10.68 -13.52 -10.09
C ARG A 414 11.18 -12.12 -9.75
N ASN A 415 12.42 -11.81 -10.12
CA ASN A 415 13.00 -10.48 -9.93
C ASN A 415 12.89 -10.00 -8.47
N ILE A 416 13.36 -10.82 -7.53
CA ILE A 416 13.31 -10.50 -6.10
C ILE A 416 14.67 -9.98 -5.69
N THR A 417 14.72 -8.83 -5.02
CA THR A 417 15.96 -8.33 -4.42
C THR A 417 15.75 -8.17 -2.92
N TYR A 418 16.73 -8.62 -2.16
CA TYR A 418 16.74 -8.50 -0.71
C TYR A 418 18.09 -7.98 -0.22
N ASN A 419 18.07 -6.99 0.68
CA ASN A 419 19.27 -6.41 1.29
C ASN A 419 19.10 -6.28 2.81
N GLY A 420 19.75 -7.15 3.59
CA GLY A 420 19.74 -7.13 5.06
C GLY A 420 20.56 -8.28 5.66
N VAL A 421 20.45 -8.50 6.97
CA VAL A 421 21.32 -9.41 7.73
C VAL A 421 20.59 -9.97 8.95
N GLY A 422 20.60 -11.29 9.12
CA GLY A 422 20.21 -11.97 10.36
C GLY A 422 18.86 -12.69 10.32
N GLU A 423 18.20 -12.67 9.17
CA GLU A 423 16.85 -13.21 8.98
C GLU A 423 16.86 -14.74 8.99
N ASN A 424 15.71 -15.30 9.39
CA ASN A 424 15.55 -16.72 9.47
C ASN A 424 15.55 -17.37 8.06
N PRO A 425 15.99 -18.64 7.94
CA PRO A 425 15.91 -19.39 6.70
C PRO A 425 14.52 -19.40 6.07
N SER A 426 14.40 -19.18 4.76
CA SER A 426 13.14 -19.36 4.04
C SER A 426 12.59 -20.79 4.17
N LEU A 427 11.27 -20.96 4.07
CA LEU A 427 10.59 -22.22 4.31
C LEU A 427 9.78 -22.68 3.08
N LEU A 428 9.97 -23.94 2.70
CA LEU A 428 9.14 -24.67 1.73
C LEU A 428 8.77 -26.03 2.35
N LYS A 429 7.57 -26.18 2.88
CA LYS A 429 7.17 -27.40 3.60
C LYS A 429 5.82 -27.95 3.13
N GLY A 430 5.83 -29.12 2.51
CA GLY A 430 4.59 -29.89 2.29
C GLY A 430 4.19 -30.65 3.56
N LEU A 431 2.99 -31.22 3.60
CA LEU A 431 2.49 -31.91 4.79
C LEU A 431 2.67 -33.43 4.71
N ASP A 432 2.26 -34.05 3.60
CA ASP A 432 2.37 -35.49 3.36
C ASP A 432 2.36 -35.83 1.85
N GLU A 433 2.38 -37.12 1.50
CA GLU A 433 2.41 -37.59 0.11
C GLU A 433 1.25 -37.10 -0.77
N ASN A 434 0.11 -36.77 -0.18
CA ASN A 434 -1.07 -36.26 -0.88
C ASN A 434 -1.15 -34.72 -0.85
N ARG A 435 -0.45 -34.08 0.09
CA ARG A 435 -0.52 -32.66 0.41
C ARG A 435 0.84 -31.99 0.22
N LYS A 436 1.20 -31.83 -1.06
CA LYS A 436 2.53 -31.43 -1.51
C LYS A 436 2.60 -29.95 -1.87
N ILE A 437 3.83 -29.45 -1.92
CA ILE A 437 4.19 -28.25 -2.68
C ILE A 437 4.75 -28.71 -4.02
N LYS A 438 4.22 -28.17 -5.13
CA LYS A 438 4.63 -28.54 -6.49
C LYS A 438 4.99 -27.31 -7.31
N ASN A 439 6.02 -27.44 -8.15
CA ASN A 439 6.35 -26.47 -9.20
C ASN A 439 6.59 -25.04 -8.67
N VAL A 440 7.59 -24.87 -7.81
CA VAL A 440 8.05 -23.53 -7.39
C VAL A 440 9.25 -23.12 -8.23
N THR A 441 9.20 -21.95 -8.84
CA THR A 441 10.31 -21.38 -9.61
C THR A 441 10.82 -20.11 -8.94
N PHE A 442 12.12 -20.08 -8.65
CA PHE A 442 12.86 -18.87 -8.30
C PHE A 442 13.63 -18.42 -9.55
N ASP A 443 13.31 -17.24 -10.06
CA ASP A 443 13.89 -16.69 -11.29
C ASP A 443 14.46 -15.30 -11.01
N ASN A 444 15.78 -15.14 -11.13
CA ASN A 444 16.44 -13.87 -10.85
C ASN A 444 16.17 -13.34 -9.42
N VAL A 445 16.50 -14.16 -8.43
CA VAL A 445 16.49 -13.77 -7.01
C VAL A 445 17.90 -13.35 -6.58
N MET A 446 18.02 -12.14 -6.03
CA MET A 446 19.26 -11.52 -5.57
C MET A 446 19.18 -11.30 -4.06
N ILE A 447 20.07 -11.93 -3.29
CA ILE A 447 20.18 -11.77 -1.84
C ILE A 447 21.52 -11.11 -1.55
N ASN A 448 21.51 -9.91 -0.98
CA ASN A 448 22.72 -9.13 -0.66
C ASN A 448 23.68 -9.02 -1.85
N GLY A 449 23.13 -8.74 -3.05
CA GLY A 449 23.88 -8.63 -4.30
C GLY A 449 24.34 -9.97 -4.90
N VAL A 450 24.05 -11.11 -4.26
CA VAL A 450 24.41 -12.45 -4.75
C VAL A 450 23.19 -13.12 -5.38
N LYS A 451 23.33 -13.60 -6.61
CA LYS A 451 22.28 -14.38 -7.27
C LYS A 451 22.11 -15.73 -6.58
N MET A 452 20.88 -16.05 -6.18
CA MET A 452 20.50 -17.34 -5.63
C MET A 452 20.77 -18.45 -6.66
N LYS A 453 21.36 -19.57 -6.22
CA LYS A 453 21.73 -20.71 -7.09
C LYS A 453 20.95 -21.98 -6.79
N ASN A 454 20.50 -22.15 -5.55
CA ASN A 454 19.76 -23.31 -5.07
C ASN A 454 18.96 -22.90 -3.82
N ILE A 455 18.25 -23.87 -3.23
CA ILE A 455 17.47 -23.70 -1.99
C ILE A 455 18.14 -24.38 -0.80
N ASP A 456 19.46 -24.63 -0.82
CA ASP A 456 20.14 -25.47 0.19
C ASP A 456 20.04 -24.88 1.60
N SER A 457 19.89 -23.55 1.70
CA SER A 457 19.70 -22.84 2.97
C SER A 457 18.26 -22.82 3.46
N PHE A 458 17.30 -23.39 2.72
CA PHE A 458 15.89 -23.34 3.08
C PHE A 458 15.53 -24.50 4.03
N ILE A 459 14.54 -24.28 4.89
CA ILE A 459 13.88 -25.37 5.62
C ILE A 459 12.94 -26.06 4.66
N THR A 460 13.18 -27.35 4.39
CA THR A 460 12.37 -28.14 3.46
C THR A 460 12.18 -29.60 3.89
N ASN A 461 11.32 -30.34 3.19
CA ASN A 461 11.04 -31.76 3.42
C ASN A 461 10.77 -32.52 2.10
N GLU A 462 10.56 -33.83 2.20
CA GLU A 462 10.38 -34.75 1.07
C GLU A 462 9.13 -34.48 0.23
N PHE A 463 8.17 -33.72 0.74
CA PHE A 463 6.89 -33.41 0.09
C PHE A 463 6.92 -32.16 -0.80
N VAL A 464 8.11 -31.61 -1.04
CA VAL A 464 8.34 -30.52 -1.99
C VAL A 464 8.90 -31.09 -3.30
N LYS A 465 8.25 -30.78 -4.44
CA LYS A 465 8.62 -31.32 -5.76
C LYS A 465 8.65 -30.22 -6.83
N GLY A 466 9.52 -30.41 -7.83
CA GLY A 466 9.55 -29.54 -9.03
C GLY A 466 10.14 -28.15 -8.80
N ILE A 467 11.10 -28.01 -7.87
CA ILE A 467 11.80 -26.74 -7.63
C ILE A 467 12.74 -26.42 -8.81
N LYS A 468 12.70 -25.16 -9.26
CA LYS A 468 13.61 -24.61 -10.27
C LYS A 468 14.22 -23.32 -9.75
N VAL A 469 15.53 -23.18 -9.89
CA VAL A 469 16.26 -21.92 -9.63
C VAL A 469 16.96 -21.51 -10.92
N LYS A 470 16.74 -20.29 -11.40
CA LYS A 470 17.21 -19.79 -12.70
C LYS A 470 18.04 -18.52 -12.62
#